data_AF-A0A8H7CQ61-F1
#
_entry.id   AF-A0A8H7CQ61-F1
#
_cell.length_a   1.000
_cell.length_b   1.000
_cell.length_c   1.000
_cell.angle_alpha   90.00
_cell.angle_beta   90.00
_cell.angle_gamma   90.00
#
_symmetry.space_group_name_H-M   'P 1'
#
loop_
_entity.id
_entity.type
_entity.pdbx_description
1 polymer ?
#
loop_
_entity_poly.entity_id
_entity_poly.type
_entity_poly.pdbx_seq_one_letter_code
_entity_poly.pdbx_strand_id
1 'polypeptide(L)'
;MKFISYIAGLTIGAVSVAALPDLNLPDFDLVTEYAKLLQMCNAGPLNTYAAVRYAGLNNYETFAFGECYPYRINGSLAQMAVFCKSVTCYNNPNADCTGGAVPPVPVPLEAGLTLVNIGDWVHLLGSAATCNQNGL
;
A
#
# COMPACT_ATOMS: atom_id res chain seq x y z
N MET A 1 -23.18 46.96 -35.80
CA MET A 1 -21.78 46.48 -35.77
C MET A 1 -21.81 44.99 -36.08
N LYS A 2 -21.13 44.56 -37.15
CA LYS A 2 -21.04 43.17 -37.63
C LYS A 2 -19.93 42.45 -36.85
N PHE A 3 -20.22 41.33 -36.20
CA PHE A 3 -19.20 40.40 -35.72
C PHE A 3 -19.14 39.20 -36.66
N ILE A 4 -17.98 39.05 -37.31
CA ILE A 4 -17.67 37.96 -38.24
C ILE A 4 -17.25 36.74 -37.42
N SER A 5 -17.89 35.61 -37.72
CA SER A 5 -17.64 34.29 -37.18
C SER A 5 -16.42 33.65 -37.86
N TYR A 6 -15.48 33.10 -37.08
CA TYR A 6 -14.42 32.22 -37.58
C TYR A 6 -14.53 30.86 -36.88
N ILE A 7 -15.10 29.88 -37.59
CA ILE A 7 -15.04 28.47 -37.19
C ILE A 7 -13.85 27.87 -37.93
N ALA A 8 -12.71 27.74 -37.25
CA ALA A 8 -11.61 26.92 -37.71
C ALA A 8 -11.95 25.45 -37.41
N GLY A 9 -12.16 24.67 -38.47
CA GLY A 9 -12.41 23.23 -38.38
C GLY A 9 -11.17 22.50 -37.88
N LEU A 10 -11.28 21.90 -36.70
CA LEU A 10 -10.34 20.91 -36.18
C LEU A 10 -10.92 19.52 -36.47
N THR A 11 -10.39 18.83 -37.48
CA THR A 11 -10.71 17.42 -37.73
C THR A 11 -10.08 16.58 -36.62
N ILE A 12 -10.91 16.11 -35.69
CA ILE A 12 -10.51 15.16 -34.64
C ILE A 12 -10.29 13.81 -35.34
N GLY A 13 -9.02 13.44 -35.54
CA GLY A 13 -8.67 12.06 -35.88
C GLY A 13 -9.11 11.14 -34.74
N ALA A 14 -9.86 10.10 -35.07
CA ALA A 14 -10.26 9.08 -34.10
C ALA A 14 -9.00 8.38 -33.57
N VAL A 15 -8.62 8.68 -32.33
CA VAL A 15 -7.62 7.90 -31.59
C VAL A 15 -8.34 6.66 -31.08
N SER A 16 -8.02 5.51 -31.65
CA SER A 16 -8.46 4.22 -31.13
C SER A 16 -7.84 4.02 -29.75
N VAL A 17 -8.61 4.28 -28.69
CA VAL A 17 -8.26 3.91 -27.33
C VAL A 17 -8.38 2.39 -27.26
N ALA A 18 -7.24 1.69 -27.34
CA ALA A 18 -7.20 0.28 -27.01
C ALA A 18 -7.66 0.15 -25.55
N ALA A 19 -8.80 -0.51 -25.34
CA ALA A 19 -9.27 -0.85 -24.01
C ALA A 19 -8.21 -1.72 -23.34
N LEU A 20 -7.45 -1.11 -22.42
CA LEU A 20 -6.62 -1.87 -21.51
C LEU A 20 -7.56 -2.77 -20.69
N PRO A 21 -7.16 -4.01 -20.37
CA PRO A 21 -7.93 -4.82 -19.43
C PRO A 21 -8.13 -3.99 -18.15
N ASP A 22 -9.36 -3.97 -17.63
CA ASP A 22 -9.72 -3.29 -16.39
C ASP A 22 -8.70 -3.65 -15.31
N LEU A 23 -7.75 -2.73 -15.07
CA LEU A 23 -6.95 -2.75 -13.87
C LEU A 23 -7.97 -2.50 -12.77
N ASN A 24 -8.28 -3.54 -12.00
CA ASN A 24 -9.10 -3.46 -10.80
C ASN A 24 -8.33 -2.65 -9.75
N LEU A 25 -8.23 -1.35 -10.00
CA LEU A 25 -7.59 -0.40 -9.12
C LEU A 25 -8.44 -0.30 -7.86
N PRO A 26 -7.81 -0.13 -6.69
CA PRO A 26 -8.56 0.09 -5.47
C PRO A 26 -9.48 1.32 -5.63
N ASP A 27 -10.74 1.21 -5.21
CA ASP A 27 -11.78 2.24 -5.34
C ASP A 27 -11.59 3.42 -4.36
N PHE A 28 -10.34 3.78 -4.08
CA PHE A 28 -9.97 4.83 -3.14
C PHE A 28 -8.91 5.76 -3.73
N ASP A 29 -8.96 7.02 -3.30
CA ASP A 29 -7.94 8.01 -3.67
C ASP A 29 -6.60 7.65 -3.00
N LEU A 30 -5.69 7.09 -3.80
CA LEU A 30 -4.35 6.67 -3.38
C LEU A 30 -3.54 7.80 -2.74
N VAL A 31 -3.70 9.05 -3.22
CA VAL A 31 -2.91 10.19 -2.72
C VAL A 31 -3.42 10.61 -1.35
N THR A 32 -4.73 10.74 -1.22
CA THR A 32 -5.37 11.06 0.07
C THR A 32 -5.09 9.96 1.10
N GLU A 33 -5.16 8.69 0.68
CA GLU A 33 -4.91 7.57 1.58
C GLU A 33 -3.43 7.46 1.99
N TYR A 34 -2.49 7.69 1.06
CA TYR A 34 -1.07 7.78 1.38
C TYR A 34 -0.81 8.86 2.43
N ALA A 35 -1.34 10.08 2.22
CA ALA A 35 -1.13 11.19 3.14
C ALA A 35 -1.67 10.88 4.54
N LYS A 36 -2.85 10.25 4.62
CA LYS A 36 -3.47 9.82 5.88
C LYS A 36 -2.61 8.79 6.60
N LEU A 37 -2.21 7.71 5.92
CA LEU A 37 -1.37 6.66 6.50
C LEU A 37 -0.01 7.19 6.93
N LEU A 38 0.63 8.04 6.11
CA LEU A 38 1.90 8.66 6.48
C LEU A 38 1.75 9.54 7.74
N GLN A 39 0.69 10.33 7.83
CA GLN A 39 0.40 11.14 9.01
C GLN A 39 0.19 10.26 10.25
N MET A 40 -0.61 9.18 10.13
CA MET A 40 -0.84 8.23 11.22
C MET A 40 0.47 7.58 11.69
N CYS A 41 1.31 7.14 10.76
CA CYS A 41 2.60 6.53 11.08
C CYS A 41 3.52 7.50 11.85
N ASN A 42 3.62 8.75 11.39
CA ASN A 42 4.46 9.77 12.02
C ASN A 42 3.91 10.26 13.38
N ALA A 43 2.59 10.22 13.56
CA ALA A 43 1.93 10.62 14.81
C ALA A 43 1.88 9.50 15.87
N GLY A 44 2.20 8.26 15.48
CA GLY A 44 2.24 7.10 16.37
C GLY A 44 3.36 7.19 17.42
N PRO A 45 3.43 6.22 18.35
CA PRO A 45 4.55 6.07 19.27
C PRO A 45 5.92 6.08 18.58
N LEU A 46 6.97 6.38 19.36
CA LEU A 46 8.36 6.50 18.87
C LEU A 46 8.88 5.25 18.13
N ASN A 47 8.32 4.08 18.40
CA ASN A 47 8.69 2.81 17.77
C ASN A 47 7.77 2.40 16.61
N THR A 48 6.76 3.20 16.25
CA THR A 48 5.93 2.97 15.07
C THR A 48 6.77 3.12 13.81
N TYR A 49 6.65 2.15 12.90
CA TYR A 49 7.38 2.14 11.63
C TYR A 49 6.46 2.12 10.41
N ALA A 50 5.24 1.62 10.55
CA ALA A 50 4.27 1.55 9.47
C ALA A 50 2.85 1.87 9.94
N ALA A 51 2.06 2.43 9.01
CA ALA A 51 0.61 2.48 9.10
C ALA A 51 0.01 1.72 7.93
N VAL A 52 -1.04 0.95 8.20
CA VAL A 52 -1.65 0.02 7.26
C VAL A 52 -3.14 0.24 7.20
N ARG A 53 -3.66 0.26 5.99
CA ARG A 53 -5.08 0.14 5.70
C ARG A 53 -5.41 -1.30 5.35
N TYR A 54 -6.40 -1.85 6.03
CA TYR A 54 -7.02 -3.11 5.68
C TYR A 54 -8.30 -2.89 4.87
N ALA A 55 -8.72 -3.91 4.14
CA ALA A 55 -9.95 -3.91 3.35
C ALA A 55 -11.18 -3.63 4.23
N GLY A 56 -12.14 -2.94 3.66
CA GLY A 56 -13.23 -2.31 4.43
C GLY A 56 -12.85 -0.86 4.75
N LEU A 57 -13.76 0.07 4.44
CA LEU A 57 -13.47 1.49 4.28
C LEU A 57 -12.76 2.20 5.46
N ASN A 58 -12.78 1.64 6.68
CA ASN A 58 -12.27 2.32 7.89
C ASN A 58 -11.40 1.43 8.80
N ASN A 59 -10.74 0.40 8.28
CA ASN A 59 -9.84 -0.42 9.09
C ASN A 59 -8.38 0.04 8.91
N TYR A 60 -7.83 0.69 9.94
CA TYR A 60 -6.50 1.27 9.95
C TYR A 60 -5.75 0.87 11.21
N GLU A 61 -4.50 0.46 11.05
CA GLU A 61 -3.65 0.05 12.16
C GLU A 61 -2.25 0.64 12.00
N THR A 62 -1.54 0.79 13.12
CA THR A 62 -0.12 1.15 13.13
C THR A 62 0.67 0.05 13.78
N PHE A 63 1.87 -0.24 13.25
CA PHE A 63 2.72 -1.30 13.77
C PHE A 63 4.05 -0.75 14.30
N ALA A 64 4.45 -1.27 15.45
CA ALA A 64 5.71 -0.98 16.10
C ALA A 64 6.79 -2.02 15.79
N PHE A 65 8.07 -1.64 15.95
CA PHE A 65 9.17 -2.58 15.77
C PHE A 65 9.02 -3.83 16.67
N GLY A 66 9.25 -5.00 16.09
CA GLY A 66 9.13 -6.29 16.76
C GLY A 66 7.69 -6.77 16.97
N GLU A 67 6.69 -5.97 16.59
CA GLU A 67 5.28 -6.38 16.60
C GLU A 67 4.97 -7.31 15.43
N CYS A 68 4.00 -8.21 15.65
CA CYS A 68 3.47 -9.01 14.57
C CYS A 68 2.55 -8.17 13.69
N TYR A 69 2.90 -8.05 12.41
CA TYR A 69 2.08 -7.42 11.38
C TYR A 69 1.36 -8.50 10.54
N PRO A 70 0.10 -8.82 10.85
CA PRO A 70 -0.67 -9.79 10.07
C PRO A 70 -1.14 -9.20 8.74
N TYR A 71 -1.08 -9.96 7.64
CA TYR A 71 -1.60 -9.51 6.34
C TYR A 71 -3.13 -9.59 6.25
N ARG A 72 -3.79 -10.22 7.23
CA ARG A 72 -5.23 -10.22 7.39
C ARG A 72 -5.63 -9.98 8.85
N ILE A 73 -6.58 -9.09 9.08
CA ILE A 73 -7.21 -8.87 10.39
C ILE A 73 -8.71 -9.03 10.24
N ASN A 74 -9.34 -9.88 11.05
CA ASN A 74 -10.80 -10.11 11.02
C ASN A 74 -11.37 -10.41 9.62
N GLY A 75 -10.60 -11.11 8.78
CA GLY A 75 -10.97 -11.42 7.40
C GLY A 75 -10.63 -10.33 6.37
N SER A 76 -10.29 -9.13 6.80
CA SER A 76 -9.85 -8.03 5.93
C SER A 76 -8.38 -8.12 5.58
N LEU A 77 -8.06 -8.05 4.29
CA LEU A 77 -6.68 -8.03 3.76
C LEU A 77 -6.02 -6.68 3.90
N ALA A 78 -4.71 -6.65 4.16
CA ALA A 78 -3.92 -5.44 4.01
C ALA A 78 -3.99 -4.96 2.56
N GLN A 79 -4.47 -3.74 2.36
CA GLN A 79 -4.64 -3.11 1.04
C GLN A 79 -3.50 -2.14 0.74
N MET A 80 -3.05 -1.40 1.76
CA MET A 80 -2.01 -0.39 1.60
C MET A 80 -1.22 -0.26 2.89
N ALA A 81 0.11 -0.28 2.81
CA ALA A 81 1.00 -0.01 3.93
C ALA A 81 1.95 1.13 3.56
N VAL A 82 2.11 2.09 4.46
CA VAL A 82 3.07 3.20 4.34
C VAL A 82 4.07 3.09 5.47
N PHE A 83 5.35 3.08 5.12
CA PHE A 83 6.47 2.96 6.06
C PHE A 83 7.03 4.34 6.34
N CYS A 84 6.99 4.81 7.59
CA CYS A 84 7.62 6.08 7.99
C CYS A 84 9.05 5.90 8.52
N LYS A 85 9.51 4.65 8.70
CA LYS A 85 10.88 4.32 9.11
C LYS A 85 11.40 3.15 8.29
N SER A 86 12.72 3.10 8.05
CA SER A 86 13.35 1.98 7.36
C SER A 86 13.43 0.76 8.28
N VAL A 87 13.03 -0.41 7.76
CA VAL A 87 12.86 -1.64 8.52
C VAL A 87 13.35 -2.87 7.77
N THR A 88 13.76 -3.90 8.53
CA THR A 88 14.06 -5.23 8.01
C THR A 88 12.93 -6.16 8.44
N CYS A 89 12.17 -6.67 7.47
CA CYS A 89 11.02 -7.54 7.72
C CYS A 89 11.34 -9.01 7.49
N TYR A 90 10.76 -9.85 8.35
CA TYR A 90 10.81 -11.30 8.29
C TYR A 90 9.39 -11.82 8.08
N ASN A 91 9.11 -12.37 6.91
CA ASN A 91 7.80 -12.96 6.62
C ASN A 91 7.61 -14.25 7.41
N ASN A 92 6.40 -14.49 7.88
CA ASN A 92 6.00 -15.69 8.61
C ASN A 92 4.87 -16.43 7.88
N PRO A 93 4.84 -17.77 7.94
CA PRO A 93 3.81 -18.56 7.27
C PRO A 93 2.43 -18.41 7.96
N ASN A 94 2.42 -18.13 9.27
CA ASN A 94 1.21 -18.04 10.08
C ASN A 94 0.88 -16.58 10.43
N ALA A 95 -0.41 -16.28 10.57
CA ALA A 95 -0.90 -14.92 10.83
C ALA A 95 -0.53 -14.38 12.23
N ASP A 96 -0.14 -15.25 13.16
CA ASP A 96 0.35 -14.93 14.50
C ASP A 96 1.88 -14.78 14.57
N CYS A 97 2.54 -14.66 13.40
CA CYS A 97 3.99 -14.58 13.25
C CYS A 97 4.76 -15.80 13.78
N THR A 98 4.11 -16.96 13.87
CA THR A 98 4.78 -18.23 14.20
C THR A 98 5.21 -18.99 12.93
N GLY A 99 5.99 -20.07 13.11
CA GLY A 99 6.36 -20.98 12.01
C GLY A 99 7.66 -20.65 11.28
N GLY A 100 8.49 -19.75 11.82
CA GLY A 100 9.78 -19.38 11.24
C GLY A 100 9.66 -18.42 10.06
N ALA A 101 10.80 -18.09 9.46
CA ALA A 101 10.87 -17.10 8.39
C ALA A 101 10.69 -17.74 7.00
N VAL A 102 9.83 -17.18 6.13
CA VAL A 102 9.56 -17.68 4.77
C VAL A 102 10.35 -16.85 3.74
N PRO A 103 11.15 -17.47 2.86
CA PRO A 103 11.86 -16.75 1.80
C PRO A 103 10.93 -15.91 0.89
N PRO A 104 11.39 -14.74 0.41
CA PRO A 104 12.70 -14.13 0.68
C PRO A 104 12.73 -13.43 2.04
N VAL A 105 13.76 -13.71 2.84
CA VAL A 105 14.01 -13.08 4.14
C VAL A 105 15.51 -12.96 4.39
N PRO A 106 15.99 -11.84 4.98
CA PRO A 106 15.23 -10.64 5.34
C PRO A 106 14.85 -9.75 4.14
N VAL A 107 13.76 -8.97 4.27
CA VAL A 107 13.32 -7.97 3.29
C VAL A 107 13.57 -6.56 3.82
N PRO A 108 14.55 -5.81 3.29
CA PRO A 108 14.75 -4.41 3.66
C PRO A 108 13.69 -3.53 2.99
N LEU A 109 13.08 -2.64 3.77
CA LEU A 109 12.10 -1.65 3.33
C LEU A 109 12.55 -0.27 3.79
N GLU A 110 12.51 0.71 2.89
CA GLU A 110 12.95 2.08 3.19
C GLU A 110 11.82 2.97 3.71
N ALA A 111 12.16 3.97 4.53
CA ALA A 111 11.23 5.02 4.91
C ALA A 111 10.67 5.74 3.67
N GLY A 112 9.37 6.04 3.69
CA GLY A 112 8.62 6.61 2.59
C GLY A 112 8.09 5.58 1.60
N LEU A 113 8.51 4.31 1.70
CA LEU A 113 8.00 3.25 0.84
C LEU A 113 6.49 3.04 1.09
N THR A 114 5.78 2.78 0.00
CA THR A 114 4.36 2.43 0.03
C THR A 114 4.18 1.10 -0.69
N LEU A 115 3.49 0.17 -0.03
CA LEU A 115 3.14 -1.13 -0.58
C LEU A 115 1.63 -1.15 -0.82
N VAL A 116 1.20 -1.26 -2.08
CA VAL A 116 -0.23 -1.33 -2.46
C VAL A 116 -0.55 -2.72 -2.97
N ASN A 117 -1.44 -3.41 -2.28
CA ASN A 117 -1.88 -4.76 -2.63
C ASN A 117 -2.88 -4.73 -3.82
N ILE A 118 -2.37 -4.50 -5.02
CA ILE A 118 -3.15 -4.41 -6.27
C ILE A 118 -3.59 -5.76 -6.87
N GLY A 119 -3.36 -6.89 -6.19
CA GLY A 119 -3.63 -8.22 -6.78
C GLY A 119 -3.52 -9.40 -5.82
N ASP A 120 -3.70 -9.16 -4.52
CA ASP A 120 -3.63 -10.18 -3.46
C ASP A 120 -2.26 -10.89 -3.32
N TRP A 121 -1.19 -10.21 -3.74
CA TRP A 121 0.17 -10.79 -3.80
C TRP A 121 0.81 -10.97 -2.42
N VAL A 122 0.27 -10.35 -1.36
CA VAL A 122 0.76 -10.53 0.02
C VAL A 122 0.68 -11.99 0.47
N HIS A 123 -0.25 -12.79 -0.06
CA HIS A 123 -0.30 -14.23 0.18
C HIS A 123 0.91 -15.01 -0.34
N LEU A 124 1.58 -14.50 -1.37
CA LEU A 124 2.78 -15.14 -1.91
C LEU A 124 4.00 -14.93 -1.02
N LEU A 125 3.97 -13.92 -0.15
CA LEU A 125 5.05 -13.59 0.77
C LEU A 125 4.90 -14.29 2.13
N GLY A 126 3.68 -14.71 2.49
CA GLY A 126 3.37 -15.36 3.76
C GLY A 126 1.98 -14.96 4.27
N SER A 127 1.78 -15.03 5.59
CA SER A 127 0.54 -14.60 6.25
C SER A 127 0.73 -13.40 7.19
N ALA A 128 1.96 -13.14 7.60
CA ALA A 128 2.33 -12.01 8.45
C ALA A 128 3.82 -11.66 8.27
N ALA A 129 4.27 -10.57 8.88
CA ALA A 129 5.67 -10.25 9.03
C ALA A 129 5.99 -9.70 10.42
N THR A 130 7.23 -9.93 10.86
CA THR A 130 7.82 -9.20 11.99
C THR A 130 8.91 -8.28 11.46
N CYS A 131 8.85 -6.99 11.76
CA CYS A 131 9.81 -6.01 11.25
C CYS A 131 10.62 -5.37 12.37
N ASN A 132 11.94 -5.31 12.18
CA ASN A 132 12.90 -4.72 13.11
C ASN A 132 13.57 -3.49 12.49
N GLN A 133 14.25 -2.69 13.31
CA GLN A 133 15.08 -1.59 12.80
C GLN A 133 16.20 -2.15 11.91
N ASN A 134 16.51 -1.43 10.82
CA ASN A 134 17.66 -1.78 9.98
C ASN A 134 18.95 -1.78 10.81
N GLY A 135 19.78 -2.82 10.64
CA GLY A 135 21.09 -2.91 11.29
C GLY A 135 21.10 -3.46 12.71
N LEU A 136 19.99 -4.03 13.19
CA LEU A 136 19.94 -4.91 14.37
C LEU A 136 20.07 -6.38 13.99
#